data_AF-A0A972W221-F1
#
_entry.id   AF-A0A972W221-F1
#
_cell.length_a   1.000
_cell.length_b   1.000
_cell.length_c   1.000
_cell.angle_alpha   90.00
_cell.angle_beta   90.00
_cell.angle_gamma   90.00
#
_symmetry.space_group_name_H-M   'P 1'
#
loop_
_entity.id
_entity.type
_entity.pdbx_description
1 polymer ?
#
loop_
_entity_poly.entity_id
_entity_poly.type
_entity_poly.pdbx_seq_one_letter_code
_entity_poly.pdbx_strand_id
1 'polypeptide(L)'
;AITLNEVIEGFKAHPEITIRTEQINPELKEKTIIPRANAMSFLNESKAVVVGANLHVNEYGKTLFADFFFFITGFHGFHVLSGVIINCIIFFNVIVGTYEKRNSYEMVEKVGLYWHFADLVWVFVFTFFYLV
;
A
#
# COMPACT_ATOMS: atom_id res chain seq x y z
N ALA A 1 9.31 -4.53 -20.09
CA ALA A 1 9.50 -3.33 -19.27
C ALA A 1 9.65 -2.15 -20.22
N ILE A 2 8.98 -1.03 -19.96
CA ILE A 2 9.06 0.16 -20.82
C ILE A 2 10.45 0.78 -20.67
N THR A 3 11.10 1.10 -21.79
CA THR A 3 12.44 1.70 -21.82
C THR A 3 12.38 3.22 -21.92
N LEU A 4 13.45 3.91 -21.51
CA LEU A 4 13.52 5.37 -21.63
C LEU A 4 13.44 5.85 -23.09
N ASN A 5 14.02 5.10 -24.02
CA ASN A 5 13.98 5.44 -25.44
C ASN A 5 12.55 5.39 -25.99
N GLU A 6 11.77 4.37 -25.62
CA GLU A 6 10.35 4.28 -25.99
C GLU A 6 9.55 5.46 -25.45
N VAL A 7 9.82 5.90 -24.20
CA VAL A 7 9.18 7.09 -23.61
C VAL A 7 9.56 8.36 -24.38
N ILE A 8 10.84 8.52 -24.74
CA ILE A 8 11.33 9.68 -25.50
C ILE A 8 10.71 9.72 -26.90
N GLU A 9 10.65 8.58 -27.59
CA GLU A 9 10.04 8.49 -28.92
C GLU A 9 8.54 8.77 -28.87
N GLY A 10 7.82 8.22 -27.88
CA GLY A 10 6.41 8.53 -27.64
C GLY A 10 6.18 10.02 -27.36
N PHE A 11 7.02 10.64 -26.53
CA PHE A 11 6.91 12.07 -26.24
C PHE A 11 7.16 12.95 -27.48
N LYS A 12 8.07 12.53 -28.38
CA LYS A 12 8.32 13.23 -29.65
C LYS A 12 7.17 13.07 -30.64
N ALA A 13 6.59 11.87 -30.72
CA ALA A 13 5.47 11.55 -31.62
C ALA A 13 4.18 12.32 -31.27
N HIS A 14 4.03 12.73 -30.01
CA HIS A 14 2.84 13.38 -29.48
C HIS A 14 3.13 14.80 -28.96
N PRO A 15 2.96 15.85 -29.80
CA PRO A 15 3.14 17.26 -29.42
C PRO A 15 2.27 17.74 -28.26
N GLU A 16 1.11 17.13 -28.08
CA GLU A 16 0.08 17.44 -27.09
C GLU A 16 0.45 17.01 -25.66
N ILE A 17 1.37 16.06 -25.51
CA ILE A 17 1.74 15.53 -24.19
C ILE A 17 2.66 16.50 -23.46
N THR A 18 2.41 16.68 -22.17
CA THR A 18 3.22 17.50 -21.26
C THR A 18 3.77 16.68 -20.11
N ILE A 19 4.96 17.05 -19.62
CA ILE A 19 5.58 16.40 -18.45
C ILE A 19 5.30 17.23 -17.21
N ARG A 20 4.96 16.55 -16.11
CA ARG A 20 4.73 17.16 -14.80
C ARG A 20 5.78 16.67 -13.81
N THR A 21 6.19 17.54 -12.89
CA THR A 21 7.07 17.16 -11.78
C THR A 21 6.32 16.35 -10.74
N GLU A 22 7.04 15.52 -9.98
CA GLU A 22 6.49 14.85 -8.79
C GLU A 22 6.11 15.88 -7.71
N GLN A 23 6.99 16.88 -7.49
CA GLN A 23 6.81 17.89 -6.47
C GLN A 23 5.69 18.87 -6.83
N ILE A 24 4.88 19.19 -5.83
CA ILE A 24 3.81 20.19 -5.88
C ILE A 24 4.43 21.55 -5.55
N ASN A 25 4.12 22.56 -6.36
CA ASN A 25 4.51 23.93 -6.06
C ASN A 25 3.75 24.40 -4.80
N PRO A 26 4.43 24.80 -3.72
CA PRO A 26 3.80 25.18 -2.46
C PRO A 26 2.86 26.40 -2.57
N GLU A 27 3.08 27.28 -3.54
CA GLU A 27 2.26 28.48 -3.75
C GLU A 27 0.97 28.19 -4.50
N LEU A 28 1.06 27.38 -5.57
CA LEU A 28 -0.07 27.07 -6.44
C LEU A 28 -0.83 25.81 -6.01
N LYS A 29 -0.27 25.00 -5.10
CA LYS A 29 -0.78 23.68 -4.68
C LYS A 29 -1.00 22.69 -5.84
N GLU A 30 -0.39 22.94 -6.98
CA GLU A 30 -0.46 22.11 -8.19
C GLU A 30 0.93 21.60 -8.61
N LYS A 31 0.96 20.51 -9.37
CA LYS A 31 2.20 19.99 -9.98
C LYS A 31 2.64 20.93 -11.10
N THR A 32 3.91 21.33 -11.09
CA THR A 32 4.46 22.21 -12.12
C THR A 32 4.54 21.46 -13.45
N ILE A 33 3.96 22.05 -14.49
CA ILE A 33 4.07 21.56 -15.87
C ILE A 33 5.38 22.11 -16.45
N ILE A 34 6.24 21.21 -16.91
CA ILE A 34 7.52 21.60 -17.50
C ILE A 34 7.27 22.11 -18.93
N PRO A 35 7.76 23.32 -19.29
CA PRO A 35 7.67 23.81 -20.65
C PRO A 35 8.36 22.86 -21.64
N ARG A 36 7.76 22.63 -22.81
CA ARG A 36 8.22 21.61 -23.78
C ARG A 36 9.66 21.82 -24.26
N ALA A 37 10.14 23.06 -24.31
CA ALA A 37 11.54 23.39 -24.63
C ALA A 37 12.53 22.75 -23.64
N ASN A 38 12.16 22.67 -22.36
CA ASN A 38 12.99 22.10 -21.30
C ASN A 38 12.67 20.62 -21.08
N ALA A 39 11.46 20.16 -21.40
CA ALA A 39 11.04 18.77 -21.19
C ALA A 39 12.00 17.74 -21.81
N MET A 40 12.57 18.04 -22.98
CA MET A 40 13.54 17.15 -23.64
C MET A 40 14.87 17.02 -22.87
N SER A 41 15.36 18.09 -22.22
CA SER A 41 16.58 17.99 -21.42
C SER A 41 16.34 17.12 -20.18
N PHE A 42 15.19 17.28 -19.52
CA PHE A 42 14.80 16.44 -18.38
C PHE A 42 14.68 14.96 -18.75
N LEU A 43 14.09 14.65 -19.91
CA LEU A 43 13.99 13.26 -20.39
C LEU A 43 15.37 12.65 -20.68
N ASN A 44 16.30 13.42 -21.24
CA ASN A 44 17.66 12.96 -21.52
C ASN A 44 18.48 12.75 -20.24
N GLU A 45 18.22 13.51 -19.18
CA GLU A 45 18.85 13.35 -17.87
C GLU A 45 18.22 12.23 -17.02
N SER A 46 17.06 11.73 -17.43
CA SER A 46 16.33 10.69 -16.70
C SER A 46 17.08 9.36 -16.76
N LYS A 47 17.15 8.65 -15.63
CA LYS A 47 17.93 7.40 -15.50
C LYS A 47 17.09 6.12 -15.57
N ALA A 48 15.81 6.21 -15.21
CA ALA A 48 14.94 5.05 -15.10
C ALA A 48 13.48 5.44 -15.35
N VAL A 49 12.72 4.49 -15.87
CA VAL A 49 11.25 4.58 -15.98
C VAL A 49 10.68 3.75 -14.84
N VAL A 50 9.88 4.39 -13.99
CA VAL A 50 9.17 3.74 -12.88
C VAL A 50 7.73 3.51 -13.33
N VAL A 51 7.27 2.27 -13.19
CA VAL A 51 5.88 1.89 -13.45
C VAL A 51 5.38 1.12 -12.23
N GLY A 52 4.32 1.62 -11.62
CA GLY A 52 3.75 1.11 -10.38
C GLY A 52 4.51 1.54 -9.11
N ALA A 53 4.00 1.09 -7.97
CA ALA A 53 4.63 1.29 -6.67
C ALA A 53 5.26 -0.01 -6.18
N ASN A 54 6.47 0.10 -5.62
CA ASN A 54 7.15 -0.96 -4.89
C ASN A 54 7.88 -0.35 -3.67
N LEU A 55 8.61 -1.18 -2.92
CA LEU A 55 9.35 -0.81 -1.71
C LEU A 55 10.51 0.19 -1.91
N HIS A 56 10.84 0.55 -3.16
CA HIS A 56 11.94 1.46 -3.47
C HIS A 56 11.50 2.67 -4.31
N VAL A 57 10.48 2.50 -5.14
CA VAL A 57 10.00 3.54 -6.05
C VAL A 57 8.47 3.55 -6.06
N ASN A 58 7.89 4.74 -6.03
CA ASN A 58 6.45 4.94 -6.05
C ASN A 58 6.08 5.92 -7.18
N GLU A 59 5.32 5.45 -8.16
CA GLU A 59 4.81 6.30 -9.24
C GLU A 59 3.72 7.29 -8.77
N TYR A 60 2.95 6.91 -7.74
CA TYR A 60 1.71 7.61 -7.37
C TYR A 60 1.94 8.75 -6.37
N GLY A 61 3.14 8.89 -5.80
CA GLY A 61 3.44 9.95 -4.84
C GLY A 61 4.74 9.72 -4.08
N LYS A 62 4.85 10.35 -2.92
CA LYS A 62 6.06 10.26 -2.09
C LYS A 62 6.39 8.81 -1.75
N THR A 63 7.63 8.42 -1.97
CA THR A 63 8.14 7.08 -1.64
C THR A 63 7.88 6.72 -0.18
N LEU A 64 8.14 7.66 0.73
CA LEU A 64 7.95 7.49 2.16
C LEU A 64 6.50 7.16 2.57
N PHE A 65 5.49 7.70 1.85
CA PHE A 65 4.09 7.33 2.12
C PHE A 65 3.81 5.87 1.75
N ALA A 66 4.30 5.42 0.60
CA ALA A 66 4.15 4.03 0.17
C ALA A 66 4.84 3.07 1.15
N ASP A 67 6.03 3.41 1.64
CA ASP A 67 6.77 2.59 2.61
C ASP A 67 5.95 2.38 3.90
N PHE A 68 5.41 3.45 4.49
CA PHE A 68 4.56 3.35 5.67
C PHE A 68 3.27 2.58 5.40
N PHE A 69 2.64 2.83 4.25
CA PHE A 69 1.40 2.15 3.84
C PHE A 69 1.60 0.64 3.75
N PHE A 70 2.61 0.18 3.01
CA PHE A 70 2.88 -1.24 2.82
C PHE A 70 3.34 -1.92 4.11
N PHE A 71 4.17 -1.24 4.92
CA PHE A 71 4.64 -1.79 6.18
C PHE A 71 3.50 -2.00 7.18
N ILE A 72 2.70 -0.97 7.46
CA ILE A 72 1.64 -1.02 8.47
C ILE A 72 0.51 -1.97 8.02
N THR A 73 0.06 -1.83 6.77
CA THR A 73 -1.01 -2.68 6.21
C THR A 73 -0.55 -4.13 6.10
N GLY A 74 0.70 -4.37 5.68
CA GLY A 74 1.28 -5.72 5.60
C GLY A 74 1.41 -6.39 6.98
N PHE A 75 1.90 -5.65 7.98
CA PHE A 75 2.00 -6.15 9.35
C PHE A 75 0.63 -6.48 9.95
N HIS A 76 -0.37 -5.62 9.69
CA HIS A 76 -1.74 -5.88 10.10
C HIS A 76 -2.32 -7.13 9.40
N GLY A 77 -2.13 -7.25 8.09
CA GLY A 77 -2.56 -8.43 7.33
C GLY A 77 -1.95 -9.74 7.86
N PHE A 78 -0.69 -9.70 8.31
CA PHE A 78 -0.07 -10.84 9.00
C PHE A 78 -0.78 -11.22 10.31
N HIS A 79 -1.21 -10.24 11.12
CA HIS A 79 -1.96 -10.46 12.35
C HIS A 79 -3.36 -11.03 12.08
N VAL A 80 -4.04 -10.52 11.05
CA VAL A 80 -5.33 -11.07 10.62
C VAL A 80 -5.15 -12.52 10.17
N LEU A 81 -4.13 -12.83 9.36
CA LEU A 81 -3.86 -14.18 8.90
C LEU A 81 -3.60 -15.15 10.06
N SER A 82 -2.74 -14.78 11.02
CA SER A 82 -2.50 -15.61 12.21
C SER A 82 -3.78 -15.79 13.05
N GLY A 83 -4.58 -14.73 13.19
CA GLY A 83 -5.89 -14.80 13.85
C GLY A 83 -6.86 -15.76 13.16
N VAL A 84 -6.92 -15.77 11.82
CA VAL A 84 -7.80 -16.69 11.06
C VAL A 84 -7.37 -18.12 11.33
N ILE A 85 -6.08 -18.40 11.30
CA ILE A 85 -5.54 -19.74 11.57
C ILE A 85 -5.93 -20.18 12.98
N ILE A 86 -5.76 -19.33 13.99
CA ILE A 86 -6.13 -19.64 15.38
C ILE A 86 -7.64 -19.86 15.50
N ASN A 87 -8.47 -19.02 14.86
CA ASN A 87 -9.92 -19.20 14.82
C ASN A 87 -10.33 -20.53 14.19
N CYS A 88 -9.70 -20.94 13.09
CA CYS A 88 -9.93 -22.25 12.48
C CYS A 88 -9.58 -23.39 13.45
N ILE A 89 -8.43 -23.31 14.14
CA ILE A 89 -8.02 -24.33 15.12
C ILE A 89 -9.04 -24.45 16.26
N ILE A 90 -9.45 -23.32 16.84
CA ILE A 90 -10.45 -23.31 17.91
C ILE A 90 -11.79 -23.87 17.41
N PHE A 91 -12.22 -23.47 16.22
CA PHE A 91 -13.46 -23.95 15.60
C PHE A 91 -13.47 -25.48 15.47
N PHE A 92 -12.40 -26.08 14.94
CA PHE A 92 -12.29 -27.55 14.86
C PHE A 92 -12.26 -28.20 16.25
N ASN A 93 -11.54 -27.62 17.22
CA ASN A 93 -11.48 -28.14 18.59
C ASN A 93 -12.84 -28.09 19.32
N VAL A 94 -13.69 -27.11 18.99
CA VAL A 94 -15.07 -27.04 19.47
C VAL A 94 -15.92 -28.16 18.86
N ILE A 95 -15.83 -28.40 17.55
CA ILE A 95 -16.57 -29.49 16.88
C ILE A 95 -16.18 -30.89 17.43
N VAL A 96 -14.90 -31.09 17.76
CA VAL A 96 -14.40 -32.36 18.33
C VAL A 96 -14.86 -32.56 19.81
N GLY A 97 -15.48 -31.54 20.43
CA GLY A 97 -15.96 -31.59 21.81
C GLY A 97 -14.84 -31.50 22.85
N THR A 98 -13.66 -31.02 22.47
CA THR A 98 -12.48 -30.95 23.35
C THR A 98 -12.70 -30.01 24.54
N TYR A 99 -13.43 -28.91 24.33
CA TYR A 99 -13.71 -27.92 25.37
C TYR A 99 -14.87 -28.30 26.29
N GLU A 100 -15.87 -29.00 25.75
CA GLU A 100 -16.99 -29.57 26.53
C GLU A 100 -16.48 -30.61 27.54
N LYS A 101 -15.52 -31.45 27.13
CA LYS A 101 -14.83 -32.42 28.00
C LYS A 101 -13.94 -31.77 29.07
N ARG A 102 -13.48 -30.53 28.86
CA ARG A 102 -12.64 -29.78 29.79
C ARG A 102 -13.42 -28.83 30.71
N ASN A 103 -14.73 -28.63 30.52
CA ASN A 103 -15.57 -27.70 31.28
C ASN A 103 -15.03 -26.26 31.37
N SER A 104 -14.21 -25.82 30.40
CA SER A 104 -13.68 -24.46 30.35
C SER A 104 -13.58 -23.96 28.92
N TYR A 105 -14.26 -22.83 28.67
CA TYR A 105 -14.29 -22.10 27.39
C TYR A 105 -13.32 -20.91 27.36
N GLU A 106 -12.45 -20.78 28.37
CA GLU A 106 -11.54 -19.65 28.53
C GLU A 106 -10.62 -19.44 27.30
N MET A 107 -10.27 -20.52 26.59
CA MET A 107 -9.48 -20.43 25.35
C MET A 107 -10.24 -19.80 24.19
N VAL A 108 -11.56 -20.00 24.11
CA VAL A 108 -12.40 -19.38 23.07
C VAL A 108 -12.51 -17.88 23.31
N GLU A 109 -12.72 -17.48 24.57
CA GLU A 109 -12.81 -16.07 24.95
C GLU A 109 -11.50 -15.31 24.67
N LYS A 110 -10.35 -15.89 25.03
CA LYS A 110 -9.03 -15.30 24.75
C LYS A 110 -8.78 -15.10 23.26
N VAL A 111 -9.18 -16.07 22.43
CA VAL A 111 -9.03 -16.00 20.97
C VAL A 111 -10.01 -15.00 20.36
N GLY A 112 -11.26 -14.95 20.86
CA GLY A 112 -12.23 -13.92 20.47
C GLY A 112 -11.74 -12.51 20.79
N LEU A 113 -11.15 -12.31 21.97
CA LEU A 113 -10.52 -11.04 22.37
C LEU A 113 -9.36 -10.65 21.44
N TYR A 114 -8.52 -11.61 21.03
CA TYR A 114 -7.46 -11.36 20.05
C TYR A 114 -8.04 -10.91 18.69
N TRP A 115 -9.12 -11.57 18.24
CA TRP A 115 -9.77 -11.23 16.98
C TRP A 115 -10.39 -9.81 17.02
N HIS A 116 -11.08 -9.47 18.11
CA HIS A 116 -11.62 -8.13 18.31
C HIS A 116 -10.54 -7.06 18.43
N PHE A 117 -9.41 -7.37 19.07
CA PHE A 117 -8.28 -6.45 19.11
C PHE A 117 -7.73 -6.15 17.71
N ALA A 118 -7.57 -7.18 16.87
CA ALA A 118 -7.16 -6.99 15.48
C ALA A 118 -8.15 -6.10 14.72
N ASP A 119 -9.46 -6.33 14.86
CA ASP A 119 -10.51 -5.52 14.23
C ASP A 119 -10.44 -4.03 14.65
N LEU A 120 -10.26 -3.75 15.95
CA LEU A 120 -10.08 -2.38 16.43
C LEU A 120 -8.86 -1.69 15.81
N VAL A 121 -7.72 -2.37 15.70
CA VAL A 121 -6.53 -1.83 15.04
C VAL A 121 -6.82 -1.55 13.56
N TRP A 122 -7.60 -2.40 12.90
CA TRP A 122 -7.96 -2.20 11.49
C TRP A 122 -8.77 -0.94 11.27
N VAL A 123 -9.75 -0.65 12.13
CA VAL A 123 -10.56 0.58 12.04
C VAL A 123 -9.67 1.83 12.06
N PHE A 124 -8.62 1.86 12.90
CA PHE A 124 -7.67 2.97 12.91
C PHE A 124 -6.83 3.04 11.63
N VAL A 125 -6.26 1.92 11.17
CA VAL A 125 -5.45 1.87 9.95
C VAL A 125 -6.28 2.30 8.73
N PHE A 126 -7.51 1.81 8.63
CA PHE A 126 -8.43 2.18 7.55
C PHE A 126 -8.72 3.68 7.57
N THR A 127 -8.99 4.26 8.73
CA THR A 127 -9.29 5.69 8.86
C THR A 127 -8.11 6.58 8.42
N PHE A 128 -6.89 6.28 8.87
CA PHE A 128 -5.73 7.13 8.57
C PHE A 128 -5.15 6.97 7.17
N PHE A 129 -5.32 5.81 6.53
CA PHE A 129 -4.72 5.56 5.20
C PHE A 129 -5.73 5.56 4.04
N TYR A 130 -7.02 5.32 4.31
CA TYR A 130 -8.04 5.23 3.25
C TYR A 130 -9.10 6.33 3.31
N LEU A 131 -9.31 7.00 4.45
CA LEU A 131 -10.34 8.05 4.60
C LEU A 131 -9.78 9.48 4.70
N VAL A 132 -8.65 9.66 5.38
CA VAL A 132 -7.96 10.95 5.54
C VAL A 132 -6.91 11.13 4.46
#